data_AF-B8AEC9-F1
#
_entry.id   AF-B8AEC9-F1
#
_cell.length_a   1.000
_cell.length_b   1.000
_cell.length_c   1.000
_cell.angle_alpha   90.00
_cell.angle_beta   90.00
_cell.angle_gamma   90.00
#
_symmetry.space_group_name_H-M   'P 1'
#
loop_
_entity.id
_entity.type
_entity.pdbx_description
1 polymer ?
#
loop_
_entity_poly.entity_id
_entity_poly.type
_entity_poly.pdbx_seq_one_letter_code
_entity_poly.pdbx_strand_id
1 'polypeptide(L)'
;MEAGEEIEDGEPSTPTYKAHHPPPHLPPPMRSSGVSLVLSVADLVLRFVAIGGTAGSAIAMATTSETLPFAAPFVRFRAEYSDLPTLMFFVVASSVVCAYLVLSLPASVVHVVRPGARSSRAILAFLDTVMLALLTASASAAAAIVYLAHRGSARANWLGICQQFTSFCQRITASLVGSFAAAVVLVALVFLSALSLARRA
;
A
#
# COMPACT_ATOMS: atom_id res chain seq x y z
N MET A 1 -21.53 -33.23 103.10
CA MET A 1 -20.13 -32.81 103.24
C MET A 1 -19.53 -32.96 101.86
N GLU A 2 -19.63 -31.89 101.07
CA GLU A 2 -18.50 -30.96 100.82
C GLU A 2 -17.45 -31.64 99.95
N ALA A 3 -16.94 -31.10 98.85
CA ALA A 3 -17.09 -29.85 98.12
C ALA A 3 -16.63 -30.20 96.68
N GLY A 4 -17.09 -29.57 95.62
CA GLY A 4 -16.70 -28.23 95.21
C GLY A 4 -16.55 -28.26 93.69
N GLU A 5 -17.15 -27.28 93.04
CA GLU A 5 -17.33 -27.14 91.60
C GLU A 5 -16.08 -26.47 91.00
N GLU A 6 -15.43 -27.12 90.02
CA GLU A 6 -14.46 -26.47 89.13
C GLU A 6 -15.12 -26.21 87.77
N ILE A 7 -15.38 -24.94 87.51
CA ILE A 7 -15.78 -24.37 86.23
C ILE A 7 -14.51 -24.19 85.41
N GLU A 8 -14.36 -24.95 84.32
CA GLU A 8 -13.26 -24.79 83.38
C GLU A 8 -13.64 -23.73 82.33
N ASP A 9 -12.98 -22.59 82.43
CA ASP A 9 -13.10 -21.43 81.55
C ASP A 9 -12.70 -21.74 80.10
N GLY A 10 -13.41 -21.12 79.16
CA GLY A 10 -13.39 -21.47 77.74
C GLY A 10 -12.11 -21.17 76.98
N GLU A 11 -11.79 -22.06 76.04
CA GLU A 11 -10.83 -21.82 74.95
C GLU A 11 -11.57 -21.25 73.72
N PRO A 12 -11.22 -20.04 73.23
CA PRO A 12 -11.83 -19.47 72.04
C PRO A 12 -11.27 -20.14 70.78
N SER A 13 -12.14 -20.75 69.97
CA SER A 13 -11.77 -21.36 68.70
C SER A 13 -11.35 -20.31 67.66
N THR A 14 -10.05 -20.23 67.39
CA THR A 14 -9.48 -19.43 66.30
C THR A 14 -9.98 -19.94 64.93
N PRO A 15 -10.52 -19.09 64.04
CA PRO A 15 -11.00 -19.52 62.73
C PRO A 15 -9.81 -19.75 61.77
N THR A 16 -9.67 -20.98 61.28
CA THR A 16 -8.67 -21.36 60.27
C THR A 16 -8.97 -20.68 58.93
N TYR A 17 -8.26 -19.60 58.61
CA TYR A 17 -8.26 -18.99 57.28
C TYR A 17 -7.58 -19.96 56.29
N LYS A 18 -8.37 -20.65 55.47
CA LYS A 18 -7.85 -21.45 54.35
C LYS A 18 -7.19 -20.52 53.33
N ALA A 19 -5.89 -20.68 53.11
CA ALA A 19 -5.16 -19.97 52.07
C ALA A 19 -5.73 -20.32 50.69
N HIS A 20 -6.33 -19.33 50.02
CA HIS A 20 -6.81 -19.44 48.66
C HIS A 20 -5.60 -19.40 47.72
N HIS A 21 -5.19 -20.55 47.16
CA HIS A 21 -4.19 -20.56 46.10
C HIS A 21 -4.75 -19.86 44.85
N PRO A 22 -4.02 -18.91 44.23
CA PRO A 22 -4.41 -18.31 42.97
C PRO A 22 -4.31 -19.36 41.83
N PRO A 23 -5.16 -19.28 40.80
CA PRO A 23 -5.14 -20.22 39.69
C PRO A 23 -3.82 -20.12 38.91
N PRO A 24 -3.34 -21.22 38.30
CA PRO A 24 -2.11 -21.21 37.52
C PRO A 24 -2.23 -20.23 36.33
N HIS A 25 -1.22 -19.37 36.17
CA HIS A 25 -1.11 -18.44 35.06
C HIS A 25 -1.00 -19.22 33.73
N LEU A 26 -2.07 -19.20 32.92
CA LEU A 26 -2.05 -19.78 31.59
C LEU A 26 -1.21 -18.86 30.66
N PRO A 27 -0.20 -19.37 29.93
CA PRO A 27 0.56 -18.53 29.01
C PRO A 27 -0.36 -18.00 27.89
N PRO A 28 -0.20 -16.73 27.45
CA PRO A 28 -1.02 -16.18 26.39
C PRO A 28 -0.79 -16.95 25.08
N PRO A 29 -1.82 -17.07 24.21
CA PRO A 29 -1.67 -17.77 22.94
C PRO A 29 -0.60 -17.10 22.07
N MET A 30 0.56 -17.74 21.89
CA MET A 30 1.70 -17.28 21.07
C MET A 30 1.40 -17.15 19.57
N ARG A 31 0.17 -17.40 19.12
CA ARG A 31 -0.23 -17.48 17.70
C ARG A 31 -0.31 -16.12 16.99
N SER A 32 -0.37 -15.01 17.72
CA SER A 32 -0.49 -13.66 17.13
C SER A 32 0.83 -13.13 16.52
N SER A 33 1.98 -13.55 17.05
CA SER A 33 3.28 -13.00 16.65
C SER A 33 3.66 -13.37 15.22
N GLY A 34 3.59 -14.66 14.88
CA GLY A 34 3.99 -15.17 13.55
C GLY A 34 3.15 -14.60 12.41
N VAL A 35 1.84 -14.51 12.59
CA VAL A 35 0.92 -13.92 11.61
C VAL A 35 1.25 -12.45 11.35
N SER A 36 1.64 -11.72 12.38
CA SER A 36 1.98 -10.30 12.27
C SER A 36 3.32 -10.06 11.55
N LEU A 37 4.26 -10.99 11.71
CA LEU A 37 5.51 -11.00 10.96
C LEU A 37 5.25 -11.26 9.47
N VAL A 38 4.46 -12.28 9.13
CA VAL A 38 4.08 -12.60 7.74
C VAL A 38 3.42 -11.40 7.05
N LEU A 39 2.48 -10.73 7.72
CA LEU A 39 1.86 -9.51 7.19
C LEU A 39 2.87 -8.40 6.94
N SER A 40 3.85 -8.21 7.83
CA SER A 40 4.84 -7.14 7.72
C SER A 40 5.90 -7.44 6.64
N VAL A 41 6.27 -8.70 6.47
CA VAL A 41 7.14 -9.14 5.36
C VAL A 41 6.41 -9.01 4.03
N ALA A 42 5.14 -9.40 3.96
CA ALA A 42 4.33 -9.23 2.76
C ALA A 42 4.17 -7.74 2.37
N ASP A 43 3.92 -6.85 3.35
CA ASP A 43 3.92 -5.40 3.12
C ASP A 43 5.25 -4.93 2.51
N LEU A 44 6.39 -5.30 3.11
CA LEU A 44 7.71 -4.91 2.61
C LEU A 44 7.96 -5.38 1.18
N VAL A 45 7.64 -6.65 0.86
CA VAL A 45 7.80 -7.21 -0.50
C VAL A 45 6.92 -6.45 -1.51
N LEU A 46 5.65 -6.21 -1.16
CA LEU A 46 4.73 -5.49 -2.03
C LEU A 46 5.17 -4.05 -2.26
N ARG A 47 5.83 -3.39 -1.30
CA ARG A 47 6.42 -2.06 -1.52
C ARG A 47 7.51 -2.09 -2.58
N PHE A 48 8.41 -3.07 -2.57
CA PHE A 48 9.41 -3.21 -3.63
C PHE A 48 8.78 -3.43 -5.00
N VAL A 49 7.75 -4.29 -5.08
CA VAL A 49 7.00 -4.53 -6.32
C VAL A 49 6.32 -3.24 -6.80
N ALA A 50 5.68 -2.50 -5.90
CA ALA A 50 5.04 -1.22 -6.23
C ALA A 50 6.06 -0.18 -6.72
N ILE A 51 7.23 -0.06 -6.07
CA ILE A 51 8.33 0.83 -6.50
C ILE A 51 8.74 0.48 -7.93
N GLY A 52 9.00 -0.79 -8.22
CA GLY A 52 9.35 -1.26 -9.55
C GLY A 52 8.27 -0.93 -10.59
N GLY A 53 7.00 -1.15 -10.24
CA GLY A 53 5.86 -0.82 -11.10
C GLY A 53 5.73 0.67 -11.39
N THR A 54 5.79 1.53 -10.36
CA THR A 54 5.67 2.99 -10.51
C THR A 54 6.89 3.61 -11.20
N ALA A 55 8.11 3.17 -10.84
CA ALA A 55 9.34 3.65 -11.46
C ALA A 55 9.42 3.21 -12.92
N GLY A 56 9.17 1.93 -13.19
CA GLY A 56 9.17 1.38 -14.54
C GLY A 56 8.14 2.07 -15.43
N SER A 57 6.94 2.33 -14.92
CA SER A 57 5.91 3.08 -15.64
C SER A 57 6.32 4.54 -15.88
N ALA A 58 6.76 5.26 -14.86
CA ALA A 58 7.18 6.65 -15.00
C ALA A 58 8.33 6.79 -16.03
N ILE A 59 9.35 5.93 -15.94
CA ILE A 59 10.50 5.92 -16.86
C ILE A 59 10.05 5.54 -18.27
N ALA A 60 9.22 4.50 -18.42
CA ALA A 60 8.71 4.08 -19.72
C ALA A 60 7.95 5.23 -20.41
N MET A 61 7.03 5.90 -19.70
CA MET A 61 6.30 7.03 -20.25
C MET A 61 7.21 8.24 -20.53
N ALA A 62 8.09 8.61 -19.59
CA ALA A 62 8.97 9.78 -19.73
C ALA A 62 10.02 9.63 -20.83
N THR A 63 10.42 8.39 -21.15
CA THR A 63 11.37 8.10 -22.24
C THR A 63 10.70 7.83 -23.57
N THR A 64 9.37 7.98 -23.64
CA THR A 64 8.61 7.73 -24.87
C THR A 64 8.59 8.98 -25.74
N SER A 65 9.37 8.94 -26.81
CA SER A 65 9.39 9.91 -27.89
C SER A 65 9.44 9.18 -29.23
N GLU A 66 8.60 9.55 -30.18
CA GLU A 66 8.67 9.04 -31.55
C GLU A 66 8.56 10.20 -32.54
N THR A 67 9.46 10.22 -33.52
CA THR A 67 9.46 11.19 -34.62
C THR A 67 9.16 10.46 -35.91
N LEU A 68 8.03 10.77 -36.56
CA LEU A 68 7.77 10.23 -37.89
C LEU A 68 8.30 11.18 -38.96
N PRO A 69 9.08 10.68 -39.94
CA PRO A 69 9.40 11.44 -41.13
C PRO A 69 8.16 11.47 -42.02
N PHE A 70 7.36 12.53 -41.93
CA PHE A 70 6.38 12.80 -42.97
C PHE A 70 7.13 13.11 -44.28
N ALA A 71 6.50 12.80 -45.43
CA ALA A 71 7.08 12.89 -46.78
C ALA A 71 7.51 14.31 -47.24
N ALA A 72 7.51 15.29 -46.34
CA ALA A 72 7.99 16.65 -46.56
C ALA A 72 9.20 16.92 -45.65
N PRO A 73 10.40 17.24 -46.20
CA PRO A 73 11.59 17.60 -45.43
C PRO A 73 11.38 18.74 -44.41
N PHE A 74 10.29 19.49 -44.55
CA PHE A 74 9.94 20.69 -43.79
C PHE A 74 8.92 20.46 -42.67
N VAL A 75 8.36 19.24 -42.50
CA VAL A 75 7.37 18.97 -41.45
C VAL A 75 7.71 17.69 -40.70
N ARG A 76 8.36 17.83 -39.53
CA ARG A 76 8.60 16.72 -38.60
C ARG A 76 7.58 16.82 -37.48
N PHE A 77 6.58 15.94 -37.47
CA PHE A 77 5.71 15.78 -36.31
C PHE A 77 6.38 14.86 -35.31
N ARG A 78 6.86 15.45 -34.22
CA ARG A 78 7.38 14.76 -33.05
C ARG A 78 6.22 14.57 -32.08
N ALA A 79 6.01 13.35 -31.62
CA ALA A 79 5.06 13.07 -30.54
C ALA A 79 5.87 12.75 -29.28
N GLU A 80 5.76 13.63 -28.29
CA GLU A 80 6.35 13.45 -26.97
C GLU A 80 5.28 13.35 -25.90
N TYR A 81 5.60 12.71 -24.77
CA TYR A 81 4.70 12.69 -23.61
C TYR A 81 4.41 14.11 -23.07
N SER A 82 5.32 15.06 -23.26
CA SER A 82 5.18 16.47 -22.85
C SER A 82 4.16 17.24 -23.67
N ASP A 83 3.80 16.76 -24.86
CA ASP A 83 2.80 17.40 -25.72
C ASP A 83 1.36 17.15 -25.20
N LEU A 84 1.19 16.14 -24.34
CA LEU A 84 -0.10 15.79 -23.74
C LEU A 84 -0.04 16.04 -22.22
N PRO A 85 -0.65 17.11 -21.70
CA PRO A 85 -0.60 17.47 -20.28
C PRO A 85 -1.01 16.33 -19.35
N THR A 86 -1.91 15.45 -19.80
CA THR A 86 -2.35 14.27 -19.06
C THR A 86 -1.27 13.20 -18.92
N LEU A 87 -0.43 13.00 -19.94
CA LEU A 87 0.70 12.08 -19.86
C LEU A 87 1.81 12.66 -18.97
N MET A 88 2.03 13.97 -19.02
CA MET A 88 2.90 14.67 -18.06
C MET A 88 2.40 14.50 -16.62
N PHE A 89 1.10 14.69 -16.37
CA PHE A 89 0.49 14.44 -15.07
C PHE A 89 0.71 13.00 -14.60
N PHE A 90 0.55 12.02 -15.48
CA PHE A 90 0.84 10.62 -15.18
C PHE A 90 2.30 10.38 -14.76
N VAL A 91 3.27 10.95 -15.47
CA VAL A 91 4.71 10.83 -15.14
C VAL A 91 5.00 11.46 -13.78
N VAL A 92 4.48 12.66 -13.52
CA VAL A 92 4.68 13.39 -12.25
C VAL A 92 3.99 12.67 -11.09
N ALA A 93 2.75 12.21 -11.26
CA ALA A 93 2.05 11.47 -10.23
C ALA A 93 2.75 10.14 -9.91
N SER A 94 3.15 9.38 -10.93
CA SER A 94 3.87 8.10 -10.75
C SER A 94 5.23 8.30 -10.06
N SER A 95 5.94 9.39 -10.37
CA SER A 95 7.22 9.69 -9.72
C SER A 95 7.05 10.12 -8.25
N VAL A 96 6.02 10.90 -7.93
CA VAL A 96 5.66 11.25 -6.55
C VAL A 96 5.32 10.00 -5.74
N VAL A 97 4.49 9.10 -6.29
CA VAL A 97 4.13 7.83 -5.63
C VAL A 97 5.35 6.95 -5.44
N CYS A 98 6.23 6.85 -6.44
CA CYS A 98 7.48 6.10 -6.33
C CYS A 98 8.39 6.66 -5.22
N ALA A 99 8.58 7.98 -5.16
CA ALA A 99 9.39 8.63 -4.14
C ALA A 99 8.81 8.38 -2.73
N TYR A 100 7.49 8.50 -2.58
CA TYR A 100 6.79 8.15 -1.34
C TYR A 100 7.04 6.70 -0.93
N LEU A 101 6.91 5.74 -1.86
CA LEU A 101 7.11 4.33 -1.56
C LEU A 101 8.53 4.06 -1.06
N VAL A 102 9.55 4.67 -1.69
CA VAL A 102 10.94 4.59 -1.21
C VAL A 102 11.08 5.18 0.20
N LEU A 103 10.49 6.36 0.46
CA LEU A 103 10.49 6.99 1.78
C LEU A 103 9.75 6.18 2.85
N SER A 104 8.81 5.33 2.46
CA SER A 104 8.05 4.46 3.37
C SER A 104 8.75 3.15 3.74
N LEU A 105 9.81 2.74 3.00
CA LEU A 105 10.55 1.51 3.27
C LEU A 105 11.11 1.43 4.70
N PRO A 106 11.75 2.49 5.26
CA PRO A 106 12.26 2.45 6.63
C PRO A 106 11.15 2.21 7.66
N ALA A 107 9.98 2.82 7.49
CA ALA A 107 8.83 2.61 8.38
C ALA A 107 8.37 1.15 8.35
N SER A 108 8.39 0.53 7.17
CA SER A 108 8.00 -0.86 6.94
C SER A 108 8.99 -1.84 7.57
N VAL A 109 10.29 -1.56 7.47
CA VAL A 109 11.34 -2.32 8.17
C VAL A 109 11.17 -2.20 9.69
N VAL A 110 10.85 -1.01 10.22
CA VAL A 110 10.54 -0.82 11.64
C VAL A 110 9.32 -1.64 12.04
N HIS A 111 8.29 -1.77 11.20
CA HIS A 111 7.11 -2.58 11.48
C HIS A 111 7.38 -4.09 11.56
N VAL A 112 8.40 -4.58 10.85
CA VAL A 112 8.90 -5.96 10.95
C VAL A 112 9.57 -6.20 12.32
N VAL A 113 10.42 -5.26 12.77
CA VAL A 113 11.16 -5.37 14.04
C VAL A 113 10.29 -5.05 15.26
N ARG A 114 9.38 -4.09 15.13
CA ARG A 114 8.50 -3.58 16.20
C ARG A 114 7.03 -3.72 15.77
N PRO A 115 6.45 -4.93 15.88
CA PRO A 115 5.07 -5.18 15.49
C PRO A 115 4.07 -4.25 16.18
N GLY A 116 4.32 -3.81 17.42
CA GLY A 116 3.40 -2.99 18.23
C GLY A 116 3.15 -1.54 17.79
N ALA A 117 3.78 -1.03 16.72
CA ALA A 117 3.68 0.37 16.31
C ALA A 117 2.35 0.74 15.60
N ARG A 118 1.22 0.74 16.32
CA ARG A 118 -0.13 0.95 15.76
C ARG A 118 -0.32 2.31 15.08
N SER A 119 0.12 3.41 15.71
CA SER A 119 -0.04 4.76 15.16
C SER A 119 0.72 4.94 13.83
N SER A 120 1.97 4.48 13.76
CA SER A 120 2.77 4.53 12.54
C SER A 120 2.14 3.70 11.41
N ARG A 121 1.58 2.52 11.70
CA ARG A 121 0.84 1.71 10.72
C ARG A 121 -0.42 2.44 10.21
N ALA A 122 -1.16 3.12 11.08
CA ALA A 122 -2.34 3.87 10.68
C ALA A 122 -2.01 5.07 9.78
N ILE A 123 -0.94 5.81 10.10
CA ILE A 123 -0.43 6.91 9.27
C ILE A 123 0.00 6.38 7.90
N LEU A 124 0.74 5.28 7.88
CA LEU A 124 1.21 4.67 6.65
C LEU A 124 0.05 4.18 5.76
N ALA A 125 -0.96 3.55 6.35
CA ALA A 125 -2.17 3.12 5.65
C ALA A 125 -2.94 4.31 5.04
N PHE A 126 -3.04 5.43 5.77
CA PHE A 126 -3.66 6.65 5.28
C PHE A 126 -2.89 7.22 4.09
N LEU A 127 -1.57 7.35 4.20
CA LEU A 127 -0.72 7.85 3.12
C LEU A 127 -0.73 6.91 1.90
N ASP A 128 -0.72 5.59 2.09
CA ASP A 128 -0.85 4.60 1.02
C ASP A 128 -2.19 4.77 0.27
N THR A 129 -3.27 5.09 0.99
CA THR A 129 -4.59 5.35 0.40
C THR A 129 -4.59 6.63 -0.44
N VAL A 130 -3.95 7.71 0.03
CA VAL A 130 -3.79 8.96 -0.73
C VAL A 130 -2.98 8.73 -2.01
N MET A 131 -1.90 7.95 -1.91
CA MET A 131 -1.02 7.67 -3.05
C MET A 131 -1.67 6.72 -4.06
N LEU A 132 -2.49 5.77 -3.60
CA LEU A 132 -3.35 4.96 -4.46
C LEU A 132 -4.34 5.84 -5.24
N ALA A 133 -4.99 6.80 -4.57
CA ALA A 133 -5.92 7.73 -5.23
C ALA A 133 -5.20 8.58 -6.28
N LEU A 134 -4.01 9.10 -5.97
CA LEU A 134 -3.20 9.87 -6.92
C LEU A 134 -2.78 9.03 -8.15
N LEU A 135 -2.27 7.81 -7.92
CA LEU A 135 -1.83 6.93 -9.00
C LEU A 135 -3.00 6.54 -9.91
N THR A 136 -4.12 6.12 -9.33
CA THR A 136 -5.31 5.72 -10.07
C THR A 136 -5.95 6.88 -10.85
N ALA A 137 -6.01 8.08 -10.27
CA ALA A 137 -6.51 9.27 -10.96
C ALA A 137 -5.66 9.59 -12.19
N SER A 138 -4.34 9.60 -12.04
CA SER A 138 -3.41 9.88 -13.13
C SER A 138 -3.40 8.82 -14.22
N ALA A 139 -3.41 7.53 -13.84
CA ALA A 139 -3.50 6.41 -14.77
C ALA A 139 -4.83 6.39 -15.54
N SER A 140 -5.95 6.71 -14.89
CA SER A 140 -7.27 6.78 -15.53
C SER A 140 -7.35 7.93 -16.53
N ALA A 141 -6.82 9.11 -16.16
CA ALA A 141 -6.77 10.25 -17.07
C ALA A 141 -5.91 9.94 -18.31
N ALA A 142 -4.73 9.36 -18.10
CA ALA A 142 -3.86 8.94 -19.20
C ALA A 142 -4.49 7.84 -20.05
N ALA A 143 -5.23 6.89 -19.45
CA ALA A 143 -5.95 5.86 -20.18
C ALA A 143 -7.03 6.44 -21.13
N ALA A 144 -7.74 7.49 -20.71
CA ALA A 144 -8.71 8.17 -21.58
C ALA A 144 -8.03 8.81 -22.81
N ILE A 145 -6.86 9.42 -22.63
CA ILE A 145 -6.07 9.99 -23.71
C ILE A 145 -5.50 8.90 -24.63
N VAL A 146 -4.97 7.82 -24.07
CA VAL A 146 -4.48 6.68 -24.86
C VAL A 146 -5.62 6.01 -25.63
N TYR A 147 -6.82 5.94 -25.07
CA TYR A 147 -8.00 5.46 -25.78
C TYR A 147 -8.31 6.33 -27.02
N LEU A 148 -8.30 7.66 -26.86
CA LEU A 148 -8.47 8.60 -27.98
C LEU A 148 -7.33 8.49 -29.00
N ALA A 149 -6.09 8.26 -28.56
CA ALA A 149 -4.95 8.05 -29.45
C ALA A 149 -5.11 6.78 -30.31
N HIS A 150 -5.70 5.70 -29.77
CA HIS A 150 -5.96 4.46 -30.50
C HIS A 150 -7.19 4.52 -31.40
N ARG A 151 -8.30 5.07 -30.91
CA ARG A 151 -9.61 4.99 -31.59
C ARG A 151 -10.00 6.28 -32.32
N GLY A 152 -9.47 7.42 -31.89
CA GLY A 152 -9.97 8.73 -32.29
C GLY A 152 -11.41 8.99 -31.82
N SER A 153 -11.95 10.13 -32.22
CA SER A 153 -13.35 10.50 -32.06
C SER A 153 -13.74 11.49 -33.14
N ALA A 154 -14.61 11.08 -34.07
CA ALA A 154 -15.15 11.96 -35.09
C ALA A 154 -15.92 13.15 -34.49
N ARG A 155 -16.58 12.95 -33.35
CA ARG A 155 -17.32 14.00 -32.62
C ARG A 155 -16.41 15.07 -32.03
N ALA A 156 -15.21 14.70 -31.60
CA ALA A 156 -14.22 15.63 -31.05
C ALA A 156 -13.20 16.11 -32.10
N ASN A 157 -13.35 15.68 -33.36
CA ASN A 157 -12.35 15.85 -34.42
C ASN A 157 -10.93 15.37 -34.00
N TRP A 158 -10.87 14.36 -33.12
CA TRP A 158 -9.61 13.79 -32.65
C TRP A 158 -9.24 12.61 -33.53
N LEU A 159 -8.17 12.72 -34.31
CA LEU A 159 -7.67 11.64 -35.17
C LEU A 159 -6.89 10.63 -34.33
N GLY A 160 -7.13 9.34 -34.55
CA GLY A 160 -6.33 8.28 -33.93
C GLY A 160 -4.91 8.31 -34.49
N ILE A 161 -3.91 8.54 -33.64
CA ILE A 161 -2.50 8.67 -34.03
C ILE A 161 -1.72 7.36 -33.95
N CYS A 162 -2.22 6.35 -33.23
CA CYS A 162 -1.49 5.11 -32.99
C CYS A 162 -1.27 4.23 -34.23
N GLN A 163 -2.01 4.48 -35.31
CA GLN A 163 -1.75 3.83 -36.61
C GLN A 163 -0.42 4.29 -37.22
N GLN A 164 0.00 5.52 -36.94
CA GLN A 164 1.26 6.09 -37.42
C GLN A 164 2.37 5.94 -36.36
N PHE A 165 2.06 6.27 -35.10
CA PHE A 165 3.00 6.25 -33.98
C PHE A 165 2.91 4.92 -33.20
N THR A 166 3.18 3.79 -33.86
CA THR A 166 2.97 2.47 -33.26
C THR A 166 3.88 2.23 -32.06
N SER A 167 5.15 2.64 -32.12
CA SER A 167 6.13 2.40 -31.06
C SER A 167 5.80 3.23 -29.81
N PHE A 168 5.44 4.50 -30.02
CA PHE A 168 4.94 5.39 -28.99
C PHE A 168 3.71 4.79 -28.32
N CYS A 169 2.71 4.39 -29.10
CA CYS A 169 1.47 3.86 -28.55
C CYS A 169 1.65 2.54 -27.80
N GLN A 170 2.53 1.65 -28.26
CA GLN A 170 2.88 0.44 -27.50
C GLN A 170 3.52 0.78 -26.16
N ARG A 171 4.46 1.74 -26.13
CA ARG A 171 5.15 2.14 -24.89
C ARG A 171 4.24 2.83 -23.89
N ILE A 172 3.41 3.79 -24.32
CA ILE A 172 2.46 4.47 -23.42
C ILE A 172 1.41 3.49 -22.88
N THR A 173 0.92 2.54 -23.70
CA THR A 173 -0.04 1.52 -23.27
C THR A 173 0.62 0.56 -22.27
N ALA A 174 1.83 0.07 -22.54
CA ALA A 174 2.57 -0.80 -21.62
C ALA A 174 2.86 -0.09 -20.27
N SER A 175 3.25 1.18 -20.34
CA SER A 175 3.43 2.01 -19.15
C SER A 175 2.15 2.16 -18.33
N LEU A 176 0.99 2.33 -18.97
CA LEU A 176 -0.29 2.41 -18.24
C LEU A 176 -0.64 1.10 -17.56
N VAL A 177 -0.46 -0.02 -18.26
CA VAL A 177 -0.69 -1.36 -17.69
C VAL A 177 0.17 -1.58 -16.45
N GLY A 178 1.46 -1.19 -16.51
CA GLY A 178 2.36 -1.24 -15.36
C GLY A 178 1.87 -0.41 -14.17
N SER A 179 1.33 0.78 -14.42
CA SER A 179 0.80 1.65 -13.36
C SER A 179 -0.50 1.12 -12.75
N PHE A 180 -1.39 0.52 -13.54
CA PHE A 180 -2.58 -0.14 -13.00
C PHE A 180 -2.21 -1.39 -12.18
N ALA A 181 -1.21 -2.16 -12.61
CA ALA A 181 -0.67 -3.26 -11.81
C ALA A 181 -0.11 -2.75 -10.47
N ALA A 182 0.65 -1.65 -10.47
CA ALA A 182 1.12 -1.01 -9.25
C ALA A 182 -0.03 -0.51 -8.35
N ALA A 183 -1.11 0.01 -8.94
CA ALA A 183 -2.31 0.40 -8.18
C ALA A 183 -2.97 -0.81 -7.49
N VAL A 184 -3.06 -1.97 -8.16
CA VAL A 184 -3.56 -3.21 -7.52
C VAL A 184 -2.67 -3.63 -6.35
N VAL A 185 -1.34 -3.49 -6.49
CA VAL A 185 -0.40 -3.75 -5.39
C VAL A 185 -0.60 -2.77 -4.22
N LEU A 186 -0.84 -1.49 -4.50
CA LEU A 186 -1.19 -0.49 -3.47
C LEU A 186 -2.52 -0.83 -2.75
N VAL A 187 -3.53 -1.33 -3.47
CA VAL A 187 -4.77 -1.84 -2.85
C VAL A 187 -4.46 -2.98 -1.88
N ALA A 188 -3.60 -3.93 -2.28
CA ALA A 188 -3.18 -5.01 -1.41
C ALA A 188 -2.42 -4.50 -0.18
N LEU A 189 -1.54 -3.51 -0.32
CA LEU A 189 -0.84 -2.86 0.80
C LEU A 189 -1.81 -2.22 1.82
N VAL A 190 -2.81 -1.47 1.34
CA VAL A 190 -3.85 -0.88 2.18
C VAL A 190 -4.65 -1.96 2.91
N PHE A 191 -5.01 -3.04 2.22
CA PHE A 191 -5.74 -4.16 2.82
C PHE A 191 -4.91 -4.89 3.90
N LEU A 192 -3.64 -5.19 3.63
CA LEU A 192 -2.73 -5.79 4.61
C LEU A 192 -2.55 -4.89 5.84
N SER A 193 -2.45 -3.58 5.62
CA SER A 193 -2.38 -2.60 6.70
C SER A 193 -3.65 -2.62 7.57
N ALA A 194 -4.83 -2.63 6.95
CA ALA A 194 -6.11 -2.76 7.65
C ALA A 194 -6.21 -4.06 8.45
N LEU A 195 -5.81 -5.21 7.87
CA LEU A 195 -5.75 -6.48 8.58
C LEU A 195 -4.76 -6.45 9.75
N SER A 196 -3.62 -5.79 9.60
CA SER A 196 -2.62 -5.66 10.66
C SER A 196 -3.09 -4.79 11.82
N LEU A 197 -3.91 -3.77 11.53
CA LEU A 197 -4.53 -2.91 12.53
C LEU A 197 -5.70 -3.60 13.23
N ALA A 198 -6.54 -4.32 12.48
CA ALA A 198 -7.67 -5.08 13.02
C ALA A 198 -7.22 -6.22 13.94
N ARG A 199 -6.12 -6.90 13.62
CA ARG A 199 -5.55 -7.96 14.47
C ARG A 199 -4.90 -7.46 15.76
N ARG A 200 -4.71 -6.15 15.90
CA ARG A 200 -4.12 -5.49 17.09
C ARG A 200 -5.14 -4.63 17.83
N ALA A 201 -6.38 -4.55 17.32
CA ALA A 201 -7.53 -3.95 17.99
C ALA A 201 -8.05 -4.91 19.06
#